data_AF-A0AAN7NZ50-F1
#
_entry.id   AF-A0AAN7NZ50-F1
#
_cell.length_a   1.000
_cell.length_b   1.000
_cell.length_c   1.000
_cell.angle_alpha   90.00
_cell.angle_beta   90.00
_cell.angle_gamma   90.00
#
_symmetry.space_group_name_H-M   'P 1'
#
loop_
_entity.id
_entity.type
_entity.pdbx_description
1 polymer ?
#
loop_
_entity_poly.entity_id
_entity_poly.type
_entity_poly.pdbx_seq_one_letter_code
_entity_poly.pdbx_strand_id
1 'polypeptide(L)'
;MKFQISLLVLCLVAAAFADFECKKDVPYKENECNTCRCANGQFACTFMACHSPKSKELYNCEVGTEWKNNCNECWCVKDMGTVCTNYDC
;
A
#
# COMPACT_ATOMS: atom_id res chain seq x y z
N MET A 1 -35.02 -15.60 -39.04
CA MET A 1 -33.82 -15.92 -38.25
C MET A 1 -32.67 -15.01 -38.68
N LYS A 2 -32.37 -13.98 -37.89
CA LYS A 2 -31.10 -13.22 -37.93
C LYS A 2 -30.78 -12.85 -36.48
N PHE A 3 -30.00 -13.70 -35.84
CA PHE A 3 -29.31 -13.38 -34.59
C PHE A 3 -28.14 -12.46 -34.93
N GLN A 4 -27.99 -11.33 -34.22
CA GLN A 4 -26.75 -11.06 -33.48
C GLN A 4 -26.86 -9.77 -32.65
N ILE A 5 -27.10 -10.00 -31.34
CA ILE A 5 -26.44 -9.39 -30.17
C ILE A 5 -26.38 -7.85 -30.12
N SER A 6 -27.40 -7.30 -29.46
CA SER A 6 -27.31 -6.07 -28.68
C SER A 6 -26.48 -6.31 -27.39
N LEU A 7 -25.92 -5.22 -26.85
CA LEU A 7 -25.30 -5.06 -25.52
C LEU A 7 -23.81 -5.44 -25.36
N LEU A 8 -23.09 -4.60 -24.61
CA LEU A 8 -21.71 -4.69 -24.12
C LEU A 8 -20.58 -4.30 -25.10
N VAL A 9 -20.50 -2.99 -25.39
CA VAL A 9 -19.17 -2.39 -25.58
C VAL A 9 -18.48 -2.35 -24.22
N LEU A 10 -17.73 -3.41 -24.01
CA LEU A 10 -16.69 -3.65 -23.03
C LEU A 10 -15.72 -2.46 -22.97
N CYS A 11 -16.05 -1.39 -22.24
CA CYS A 11 -15.03 -0.47 -21.73
C CYS A 11 -14.53 -1.07 -20.42
N LEU A 12 -13.54 -1.96 -20.56
CA LEU A 12 -12.86 -2.61 -19.46
C LEU A 12 -12.47 -1.59 -18.41
N VAL A 13 -12.92 -1.87 -17.20
CA VAL A 13 -12.52 -1.26 -15.95
C VAL A 13 -11.00 -1.19 -15.92
N ALA A 14 -10.44 0.00 -16.11
CA ALA A 14 -9.11 0.32 -15.66
C ALA A 14 -9.25 1.49 -14.68
N ALA A 15 -9.94 1.24 -13.57
CA ALA A 15 -9.58 1.93 -12.35
C ALA A 15 -8.12 1.53 -12.10
N ALA A 16 -7.19 2.38 -12.52
CA ALA A 16 -5.79 2.25 -12.17
C ALA A 16 -5.72 2.50 -10.67
N PHE A 17 -5.94 1.45 -9.88
CA PHE A 17 -5.54 1.44 -8.48
C PHE A 17 -4.04 1.64 -8.52
N ALA A 18 -3.58 2.81 -8.10
CA ALA A 18 -2.15 3.06 -7.97
C ALA A 18 -1.65 2.13 -6.87
N ASP A 19 -1.01 1.04 -7.27
CA ASP A 19 -0.33 0.16 -6.33
C ASP A 19 0.84 0.92 -5.69
N PHE A 20 1.10 0.64 -4.42
CA PHE A 20 2.22 1.23 -3.70
C PHE A 20 3.54 0.91 -4.40
N GLU A 21 4.28 1.96 -4.78
CA GLU A 21 5.63 1.84 -5.34
C GLU A 21 6.65 2.47 -4.38
N CYS A 22 7.63 1.66 -3.96
CA CYS A 22 8.69 2.15 -3.08
C CYS A 22 9.77 2.92 -3.86
N LYS A 23 10.38 3.91 -3.21
CA LYS A 23 11.48 4.71 -3.77
C LYS A 23 12.79 4.33 -3.11
N LYS A 24 13.85 4.21 -3.92
CA LYS A 24 15.21 3.99 -3.42
C LYS A 24 15.61 5.13 -2.47
N ASP A 25 16.36 4.78 -1.42
CA ASP A 25 16.90 5.72 -0.43
C ASP A 25 15.84 6.49 0.39
N VAL A 26 14.58 6.07 0.32
CA VAL A 26 13.51 6.54 1.21
C VAL A 26 13.37 5.59 2.40
N PRO A 27 13.40 6.09 3.65
CA PRO A 27 13.15 5.26 4.82
C PRO A 27 11.65 4.96 4.93
N TYR A 28 11.31 3.71 5.23
CA TYR A 28 9.92 3.28 5.42
C TYR A 28 9.74 2.58 6.77
N LYS A 29 8.53 2.65 7.30
CA LYS A 29 8.09 1.97 8.51
C LYS A 29 6.74 1.30 8.25
N GLU A 30 6.67 0.00 8.51
CA GLU A 30 5.45 -0.79 8.40
C GLU A 30 4.79 -0.92 9.78
N ASN A 31 3.51 -0.57 9.86
CA ASN A 31 2.65 -0.69 11.05
C ASN A 31 3.26 -0.10 12.32
N GLU A 32 4.02 1.00 12.19
CA GLU A 32 4.82 1.63 13.26
C GLU A 32 5.78 0.66 13.98
N CYS A 33 6.14 -0.45 13.35
CA CYS A 33 6.86 -1.55 13.95
C CYS A 33 8.14 -1.89 13.17
N ASN A 34 7.99 -2.45 11.97
CA ASN A 34 9.12 -2.89 11.16
C ASN A 34 9.74 -1.74 10.38
N THR A 35 11.05 -1.76 10.22
CA THR A 35 11.77 -0.85 9.32
C THR A 35 11.88 -1.50 7.96
N CYS A 36 11.57 -0.74 6.92
CA CYS A 36 11.55 -1.22 5.54
C CYS A 36 12.44 -0.37 4.64
N ARG A 37 12.91 -0.98 3.55
CA ARG A 37 13.75 -0.34 2.54
C ARG A 37 13.36 -0.79 1.14
N CYS A 38 13.63 0.07 0.18
CA CYS A 38 13.50 -0.22 -1.24
C CYS A 38 14.88 -0.41 -1.86
N ALA A 39 15.14 -1.57 -2.47
CA ALA A 39 16.38 -1.86 -3.17
C ALA A 39 16.09 -2.56 -4.49
N ASN A 40 16.54 -1.98 -5.62
CA ASN A 40 16.30 -2.53 -6.96
C ASN A 40 14.82 -2.82 -7.26
N GLY A 41 13.91 -1.93 -6.81
CA GLY A 41 12.45 -2.11 -6.95
C GLY A 41 11.85 -3.17 -6.01
N GLN A 42 12.65 -3.80 -5.15
CA GLN A 42 12.19 -4.75 -4.15
C GLN A 42 11.98 -4.04 -2.81
N PHE A 43 10.77 -4.16 -2.27
CA PHE A 43 10.43 -3.67 -0.95
C PHE A 43 10.57 -4.79 0.08
N ALA A 44 11.35 -4.55 1.13
CA ALA A 44 11.58 -5.52 2.19
C ALA A 44 11.64 -4.86 3.56
N CYS A 45 11.05 -5.52 4.55
CA CYS A 45 10.98 -5.09 5.93
C CYS A 45 11.79 -6.02 6.85
N THR A 46 12.13 -5.52 8.04
CA THR A 46 12.54 -6.39 9.16
C THR A 46 11.42 -7.36 9.54
N PHE A 47 11.76 -8.45 10.24
CA PHE A 47 10.80 -9.45 10.72
C PHE A 47 10.65 -9.39 12.24
N MET A 48 10.18 -8.25 12.76
CA MET A 48 9.86 -8.09 14.18
C MET A 48 8.42 -8.55 14.47
N ALA A 49 8.20 -9.07 15.67
CA ALA A 49 6.87 -9.46 16.11
C ALA A 49 6.08 -8.22 16.60
N CYS A 50 5.15 -7.75 15.78
CA CYS A 50 4.35 -6.55 16.04
C CYS A 50 3.11 -6.89 16.87
N HIS A 51 3.21 -6.74 18.20
CA HIS A 51 2.15 -7.14 19.13
C HIS A 51 1.37 -5.97 19.75
N SER A 52 1.77 -4.72 19.48
CA SER A 52 1.08 -3.57 20.06
C SER A 52 -0.34 -3.44 19.50
N PRO A 53 -1.33 -3.01 20.30
CA PRO A 53 -2.67 -2.72 19.79
C PRO A 53 -2.65 -1.78 18.58
N LYS A 54 -1.76 -0.78 18.60
CA LYS A 54 -1.60 0.17 17.49
C LYS A 54 -1.11 -0.50 16.20
N SER A 55 -0.12 -1.38 16.27
CA SER A 55 0.36 -2.09 15.07
C SER A 55 -0.73 -2.98 14.45
N LYS A 56 -1.62 -3.58 15.26
CA LYS A 56 -2.76 -4.36 14.77
C LYS A 56 -3.81 -3.49 14.10
N GLU A 57 -4.09 -2.31 14.66
CA GLU A 57 -4.99 -1.34 14.02
C GLU A 57 -4.44 -0.91 12.66
N LEU A 58 -3.15 -0.55 12.62
CA LEU A 58 -2.47 -0.13 11.39
C LEU A 58 -2.40 -1.24 10.33
N TYR A 59 -2.35 -2.51 10.74
CA TYR A 59 -2.40 -3.64 9.83
C TYR A 59 -3.75 -3.76 9.11
N ASN A 60 -4.85 -3.38 9.77
CA ASN A 60 -6.22 -3.54 9.27
C ASN A 60 -6.78 -2.26 8.61
N CYS A 61 -5.94 -1.48 7.93
CA CYS A 61 -6.36 -0.30 7.19
C CYS A 61 -7.18 -0.65 5.92
N GLU A 62 -7.81 0.36 5.31
CA GLU A 62 -8.53 0.18 4.04
C GLU A 62 -7.57 0.15 2.85
N VAL A 63 -7.39 -1.02 2.22
CA VAL A 63 -6.41 -1.23 1.14
C VAL A 63 -6.59 -0.22 0.00
N GLY A 64 -5.48 0.34 -0.47
CA GLY A 64 -5.45 1.33 -1.55
C GLY A 64 -5.70 2.76 -1.10
N THR A 65 -5.96 3.00 0.19
CA THR A 65 -5.99 4.35 0.74
C THR A 65 -4.59 4.92 0.91
N GLU A 66 -4.48 6.23 0.71
CA GLU A 66 -3.28 7.02 0.94
C GLU A 66 -3.62 8.23 1.80
N TRP A 67 -2.71 8.59 2.71
CA TRP A 67 -2.88 9.74 3.58
C TRP A 67 -1.54 10.28 4.04
N LYS A 68 -1.58 11.44 4.70
CA LYS A 68 -0.41 12.08 5.29
C LYS A 68 -0.49 12.01 6.81
N ASN A 69 0.60 11.62 7.46
CA ASN A 69 0.78 11.63 8.91
C ASN A 69 1.99 12.51 9.26
N ASN A 70 1.73 13.71 9.79
CA ASN A 70 2.73 14.78 9.90
C ASN A 70 3.40 15.06 8.54
N CYS A 71 4.72 14.89 8.40
CA CYS A 71 5.41 15.05 7.13
C CYS A 71 5.46 13.76 6.29
N ASN A 72 5.09 12.62 6.87
CA ASN A 72 5.22 11.32 6.25
C ASN A 72 4.00 10.98 5.38
N GLU A 73 4.25 10.50 4.17
CA GLU A 73 3.26 9.88 3.29
C GLU A 73 3.05 8.43 3.72
N CYS A 74 1.79 7.98 3.73
CA CYS A 74 1.36 6.66 4.17
C CYS A 74 0.40 6.02 3.16
N TRP A 75 0.49 4.70 3.05
CA TRP A 75 -0.33 3.87 2.17
C TRP A 75 -0.83 2.64 2.93
N CYS A 76 -2.06 2.21 2.62
CA CYS A 76 -2.52 0.90 3.01
C CYS A 76 -2.24 -0.13 1.91
N VAL A 77 -1.26 -0.99 2.15
CA VAL A 77 -0.77 -1.99 1.19
C VAL A 77 -1.38 -3.35 1.54
N LYS A 78 -1.91 -4.03 0.52
CA LYS A 78 -2.50 -5.36 0.68
C LYS A 78 -1.51 -6.32 1.34
N ASP A 79 -1.97 -7.08 2.34
CA ASP A 79 -1.22 -8.07 3.12
C ASP A 79 -0.04 -7.53 3.96
N MET A 80 0.26 -6.23 3.89
CA MET A 80 1.27 -5.56 4.73
C MET A 80 0.65 -4.60 5.74
N GLY A 81 -0.51 -4.02 5.42
CA GLY A 81 -1.15 -2.99 6.23
C GLY A 81 -0.58 -1.60 5.93
N THR A 82 -0.46 -0.76 6.96
CA THR A 82 0.04 0.60 6.81
C THR A 82 1.55 0.61 6.59
N VAL A 83 1.98 1.20 5.49
CA VAL A 83 3.38 1.53 5.21
C VAL A 83 3.49 3.03 5.12
N CYS A 84 4.36 3.65 5.92
CA CYS A 84 4.65 5.06 5.84
C CYS A 84 6.10 5.30 5.48
N THR A 85 6.38 6.42 4.84
CA THR A 85 7.72 7.03 4.94
C THR A 85 8.07 7.30 6.41
N ASN A 86 9.35 7.32 6.74
CA ASN A 86 9.82 7.45 8.13
C ASN A 86 10.92 8.51 8.24
N TYR A 87 10.58 9.73 7.82
CA TYR A 87 11.37 10.92 8.06
C TYR A 87 11.18 11.41 9.50
N ASP A 88 12.24 12.01 10.05
CA ASP A 88 12.20 12.70 11.32
C ASP A 88 11.57 14.09 11.13
N CYS A 89 10.40 14.26 11.74
CA CYS A 89 9.61 15.48 11.80
C CYS A 89 8.80 15.48 13.11
#